data_AF-A0AAE0X7M7-F1
#
_entry.id   AF-A0AAE0X7M7-F1
#
_cell.length_a   1.000
_cell.length_b   1.000
_cell.length_c   1.000
_cell.angle_alpha   90.00
_cell.angle_beta   90.00
_cell.angle_gamma   90.00
#
_symmetry.space_group_name_H-M   'P 1'
#
loop_
_entity.id
_entity.type
_entity.pdbx_description
1 polymer ?
#
loop_
_entity_poly.entity_id
_entity_poly.type
_entity_poly.pdbx_seq_one_letter_code
_entity_poly.pdbx_strand_id
1 'polypeptide(L)'
;MSSNATDHLPAAPSELTLAWLGAKLGQEIKSHENTRTIRGTGSKLFYTITYADATTNQPTHVCIKGVFDPAMIAAQPWTIAPALSSTMLFPRGWWAGTSATQGIVIIDDLTTSGCTFAPEVASYPVSLVLNGVEQLAGLHARYWGQSEVDHAWIWNNYDPAIKFMCTAWDEVVRQPGRPRLGIWRRCGGLAGRGLSGGTLRL
;
A
#
# COMPACT_ATOMS: atom_id res chain seq x y z
N MET A 1 -6.45 10.03 22.39
CA MET A 1 -5.02 9.95 22.74
C MET A 1 -4.86 8.91 23.84
N SER A 2 -4.22 7.79 23.53
CA SER A 2 -3.61 6.76 24.41
C SER A 2 -2.76 5.90 23.46
N SER A 3 -1.49 5.52 23.70
CA SER A 3 -0.76 5.26 24.94
C SER A 3 0.73 5.62 24.81
N ASN A 4 1.36 5.89 25.96
CA ASN A 4 2.81 6.06 26.16
C ASN A 4 3.46 4.71 26.51
N ALA A 5 3.56 3.81 25.54
CA ALA A 5 4.56 2.75 25.49
C ALA A 5 4.80 2.47 24.00
N THR A 6 6.04 2.57 23.53
CA THR A 6 6.41 2.09 22.19
C THR A 6 6.24 0.58 22.18
N ASP A 7 5.02 0.13 21.86
CA ASP A 7 4.70 -1.28 21.71
C ASP A 7 5.64 -1.88 20.68
N HIS A 8 6.36 -2.93 21.09
CA HIS A 8 7.27 -3.64 20.22
C HIS A 8 6.48 -4.22 19.04
N LEU A 9 6.81 -3.80 17.82
CA LEU A 9 6.22 -4.35 16.61
C LEU A 9 6.93 -5.66 16.25
N PRO A 10 6.18 -6.76 16.00
CA PRO A 10 6.74 -8.03 15.59
C PRO A 10 7.73 -7.91 14.42
N ALA A 11 8.93 -8.43 14.60
CA ALA A 11 9.99 -8.45 13.59
C ALA A 11 10.07 -9.80 12.85
N ALA A 12 9.36 -10.83 13.33
CA ALA A 12 9.27 -12.15 12.71
C ALA A 12 7.83 -12.70 12.77
N PRO A 13 7.43 -13.62 11.86
CA PRO A 13 6.09 -14.21 11.89
C PRO A 13 5.77 -14.93 13.21
N SER A 14 6.77 -15.52 13.88
CA SER A 14 6.62 -16.21 15.17
C SER A 14 6.25 -15.26 16.32
N GLU A 15 6.49 -13.96 16.18
CA GLU A 15 6.16 -12.96 17.19
C GLU A 15 4.71 -12.46 17.08
N LEU A 16 3.98 -12.85 16.03
CA LEU A 16 2.54 -12.64 15.90
C LEU A 16 1.77 -13.64 16.75
N THR A 17 1.92 -13.52 18.07
CA THR A 17 1.27 -14.40 19.03
C THR A 17 -0.25 -14.17 19.09
N LEU A 18 -0.99 -15.16 19.60
CA LEU A 18 -2.43 -15.04 19.86
C LEU A 18 -2.75 -13.81 20.72
N ALA A 19 -1.95 -13.59 21.78
CA ALA A 19 -2.10 -12.46 22.68
C ALA A 19 -1.87 -11.13 21.96
N TRP A 20 -0.84 -11.03 21.12
CA TRP A 20 -0.57 -9.80 20.36
C TRP A 20 -1.70 -9.50 19.39
N LEU A 21 -2.11 -10.48 18.58
CA LEU A 21 -3.19 -10.30 17.60
C LEU A 21 -4.52 -9.99 18.29
N GLY A 22 -4.84 -10.69 19.38
CA GLY A 22 -6.06 -10.46 20.14
C GLY A 22 -6.11 -9.07 20.74
N ALA A 23 -4.99 -8.58 21.29
CA ALA A 23 -4.89 -7.21 21.78
C ALA A 23 -5.10 -6.16 20.68
N LYS A 24 -4.62 -6.41 19.44
CA LYS A 24 -4.79 -5.46 18.32
C LYS A 24 -6.18 -5.50 17.70
N LEU A 25 -6.81 -6.67 17.68
CA LEU A 25 -8.16 -6.87 17.14
C LEU A 25 -9.26 -6.65 18.19
N GLY A 26 -8.87 -6.40 19.45
CA GLY A 26 -9.79 -6.09 20.55
C GLY A 26 -10.58 -7.29 21.06
N GLN A 27 -10.13 -8.53 20.79
CA GLN A 27 -10.81 -9.74 21.22
C GLN A 27 -9.83 -10.91 21.39
N GLU A 28 -10.08 -11.76 22.39
CA GLU A 28 -9.26 -12.95 22.64
C GLU A 28 -9.33 -13.96 21.49
N ILE A 29 -8.16 -14.42 21.06
CA ILE A 29 -8.00 -15.38 19.97
C ILE A 29 -7.66 -16.75 20.55
N LYS A 30 -8.48 -17.76 20.22
CA LYS A 30 -8.27 -19.16 20.60
C LYS A 30 -7.18 -19.82 19.76
N SER A 31 -7.17 -19.56 18.46
CA SER A 31 -6.17 -20.08 17.54
C SER A 31 -6.04 -19.19 16.31
N HIS A 32 -4.86 -19.20 15.70
CA HIS A 32 -4.66 -18.67 14.35
C HIS A 32 -3.88 -19.68 13.53
N GLU A 33 -4.08 -19.66 12.22
CA GLU A 33 -3.34 -20.48 11.26
C GLU A 33 -2.79 -19.59 10.15
N ASN A 34 -1.48 -19.66 9.89
CA ASN A 34 -0.88 -18.98 8.74
C ASN A 34 -1.18 -19.80 7.47
N THR A 35 -2.10 -19.32 6.64
CA THR A 35 -2.54 -20.04 5.44
C THR A 35 -1.62 -19.79 4.25
N ARG A 36 -0.95 -18.64 4.22
CA ARG A 36 -0.08 -18.24 3.12
C ARG A 36 0.89 -17.15 3.57
N THR A 37 2.08 -17.16 2.98
CA THR A 37 3.06 -16.08 3.13
C THR A 37 3.57 -15.65 1.76
N ILE A 38 3.55 -14.34 1.49
CA ILE A 38 4.21 -13.71 0.35
C ILE A 38 5.37 -12.89 0.89
N ARG A 39 6.61 -13.30 0.58
CA ARG A 39 7.82 -12.61 1.02
C ARG A 39 8.18 -11.46 0.07
N GLY A 40 8.83 -10.42 0.62
CA GLY A 40 9.32 -9.26 -0.13
C GLY A 40 9.77 -8.16 0.83
N THR A 41 10.02 -6.95 0.31
CA THR A 41 10.37 -5.77 1.13
C THR A 41 9.27 -5.38 2.12
N GLY A 42 8.01 -5.71 1.79
CA GLY A 42 6.89 -5.76 2.72
C GLY A 42 6.17 -7.10 2.58
N SER A 43 6.54 -8.04 3.43
CA SER A 43 5.94 -9.36 3.55
C SER A 43 4.44 -9.26 3.86
N LYS A 44 3.67 -10.22 3.33
CA LYS A 44 2.24 -10.37 3.58
C LYS A 44 2.00 -11.75 4.16
N LEU A 45 1.47 -11.79 5.37
CA LEU A 45 1.15 -13.02 6.10
C LEU A 45 -0.37 -13.14 6.18
N PHE A 46 -0.92 -14.23 5.68
CA PHE A 46 -2.35 -14.47 5.66
C PHE A 46 -2.71 -15.42 6.80
N TYR A 47 -3.72 -15.05 7.57
CA TYR A 47 -4.16 -15.82 8.72
C TYR A 47 -5.66 -16.07 8.71
N THR A 48 -6.03 -17.29 9.10
CA THR A 48 -7.38 -17.61 9.57
C THR A 48 -7.39 -17.55 11.09
N ILE A 49 -8.34 -16.83 11.67
CA ILE A 49 -8.45 -16.55 13.10
C ILE A 49 -9.74 -17.19 13.65
N THR A 50 -9.57 -17.92 14.75
CA THR A 50 -10.69 -18.42 15.57
C THR A 50 -10.65 -17.70 16.91
N TYR A 51 -11.70 -16.94 17.22
CA TYR A 51 -11.84 -16.25 18.49
C TYR A 51 -12.34 -17.18 19.61
N ALA A 52 -12.05 -16.81 20.86
CA ALA A 52 -12.50 -17.58 22.02
C ALA A 52 -14.03 -17.54 22.17
N ASP A 53 -14.61 -16.37 21.97
CA ASP A 53 -16.06 -16.13 21.99
C ASP A 53 -16.62 -15.97 20.58
N ALA A 54 -17.93 -16.13 20.44
CA ALA A 54 -18.64 -15.82 19.20
C ALA A 54 -18.44 -14.33 18.86
N THR A 55 -18.06 -14.05 17.61
CA THR A 55 -17.85 -12.67 17.12
C THR A 55 -18.87 -12.36 16.05
N THR A 56 -19.39 -11.14 16.02
CA THR A 56 -20.23 -10.67 14.91
C THR A 56 -19.49 -9.72 13.98
N ASN A 57 -18.42 -9.06 14.45
CA ASN A 57 -17.84 -7.90 13.78
C ASN A 57 -16.32 -7.98 13.56
N GLN A 58 -15.65 -9.05 13.99
CA GLN A 58 -14.20 -9.21 13.90
C GLN A 58 -13.81 -10.01 12.65
N PRO A 59 -12.61 -9.78 12.08
CA PRO A 59 -12.19 -10.49 10.89
C PRO A 59 -11.72 -11.91 11.22
N THR A 60 -12.28 -12.91 10.53
CA THR A 60 -11.78 -14.29 10.59
C THR A 60 -10.65 -14.54 9.60
N HIS A 61 -10.53 -13.72 8.56
CA HIS A 61 -9.46 -13.82 7.56
C HIS A 61 -8.77 -12.48 7.40
N VAL A 62 -7.48 -12.44 7.73
CA VAL A 62 -6.68 -11.21 7.68
C VAL A 62 -5.42 -11.39 6.86
N CYS A 63 -5.03 -10.31 6.19
CA CYS A 63 -3.68 -10.13 5.67
C CYS A 63 -2.94 -9.16 6.60
N ILE A 64 -1.82 -9.61 7.15
CA ILE A 64 -0.92 -8.80 7.95
C ILE A 64 0.27 -8.42 7.09
N LYS A 65 0.46 -7.12 6.85
CA LYS A 65 1.57 -6.61 6.05
C LYS A 65 2.58 -5.92 6.95
N GLY A 66 3.85 -6.30 6.80
CA GLY A 66 4.98 -5.80 7.57
C GLY A 66 6.29 -6.34 7.00
N VAL A 67 7.44 -6.00 7.59
CA VAL A 67 8.75 -6.42 7.04
C VAL A 67 9.10 -7.86 7.48
N PHE A 68 8.74 -8.26 8.71
CA PHE A 68 8.88 -9.62 9.26
C PHE A 68 10.23 -10.34 8.99
N ASP A 69 11.29 -9.55 8.84
CA ASP A 69 12.67 -9.98 8.66
C ASP A 69 13.58 -8.94 9.36
N PRO A 70 14.24 -9.29 10.48
CA PRO A 70 15.09 -8.36 11.23
C PRO A 70 16.23 -7.75 10.39
N ALA A 71 16.81 -8.51 9.45
CA ALA A 71 17.88 -8.01 8.60
C ALA A 71 17.35 -6.97 7.61
N MET A 72 16.15 -7.18 7.07
CA MET A 72 15.49 -6.21 6.19
C MET A 72 15.05 -4.95 6.95
N ILE A 73 14.55 -5.10 8.20
CA ILE A 73 14.21 -3.96 9.06
C ILE A 73 15.44 -3.08 9.31
N ALA A 74 16.60 -3.70 9.59
CA ALA A 74 17.84 -2.98 9.79
C ALA A 74 18.34 -2.29 8.50
N ALA A 75 18.13 -2.92 7.34
CA ALA A 75 18.58 -2.38 6.05
C ALA A 75 17.66 -1.27 5.49
N GLN A 76 16.35 -1.32 5.78
CA GLN A 76 15.34 -0.43 5.17
C GLN A 76 14.22 -0.02 6.16
N PRO A 77 14.51 0.86 7.14
CA PRO A 77 13.59 1.20 8.23
C PRO A 77 12.35 2.06 7.86
N TRP A 78 12.00 2.19 6.58
CA TRP A 78 11.00 3.16 6.09
C TRP A 78 9.70 2.54 5.53
N THR A 79 9.39 1.27 5.82
CA THR A 79 8.16 0.65 5.30
C THR A 79 6.95 1.04 6.15
N ILE A 80 6.27 2.12 5.76
CA ILE A 80 5.00 2.56 6.36
C ILE A 80 3.84 2.15 5.45
N ALA A 81 2.76 1.64 6.03
CA ALA A 81 1.49 1.50 5.33
C ALA A 81 0.60 2.71 5.68
N PRO A 82 0.17 3.51 4.69
CA PRO A 82 -0.58 4.73 4.94
C PRO A 82 -2.02 4.44 5.37
N ALA A 83 -2.59 5.32 6.20
CA ALA A 83 -4.02 5.38 6.45
C ALA A 83 -4.69 6.11 5.28
N LEU A 84 -5.27 5.36 4.34
CA LEU A 84 -5.94 5.91 3.17
C LEU A 84 -7.44 6.16 3.45
N SER A 85 -7.98 7.19 2.79
CA SER A 85 -9.35 7.67 2.98
C SER A 85 -10.45 6.75 2.39
N SER A 86 -11.66 6.90 2.94
CA SER A 86 -12.93 6.23 2.62
C SER A 86 -13.50 6.44 1.20
N THR A 87 -12.95 7.32 0.36
CA THR A 87 -13.49 7.58 -0.99
C THR A 87 -13.03 6.57 -2.05
N MET A 88 -12.10 5.68 -1.69
CA MET A 88 -11.61 4.63 -2.58
C MET A 88 -12.02 3.25 -2.09
N LEU A 89 -12.09 2.31 -3.04
CA LEU A 89 -12.15 0.89 -2.73
C LEU A 89 -10.80 0.46 -2.15
N PHE A 90 -10.71 0.44 -0.83
CA PHE A 90 -9.54 -0.03 -0.09
C PHE A 90 -9.95 -1.16 0.87
N PRO A 91 -9.08 -2.18 1.10
CA PRO A 91 -9.35 -3.20 2.10
C PRO A 91 -9.64 -2.56 3.45
N ARG A 92 -10.60 -3.09 4.21
CA ARG A 92 -10.84 -2.57 5.54
C ARG A 92 -9.58 -2.72 6.39
N GLY A 93 -9.14 -1.62 6.98
CA GLY A 93 -8.10 -1.62 8.00
C GLY A 93 -8.69 -1.98 9.35
N TRP A 94 -8.16 -3.00 9.99
CA TRP A 94 -8.53 -3.40 11.35
C TRP A 94 -7.60 -2.78 12.39
N TRP A 95 -6.33 -2.66 12.04
CA TRP A 95 -5.33 -2.06 12.91
C TRP A 95 -4.12 -1.59 12.09
N ALA A 96 -3.47 -0.54 12.56
CA ALA A 96 -2.19 -0.07 12.04
C ALA A 96 -1.31 0.39 13.19
N GLY A 97 -0.01 0.13 13.10
CA GLY A 97 0.98 0.61 14.06
C GLY A 97 2.33 0.85 13.40
N THR A 98 3.07 1.78 13.97
CA THR A 98 4.40 2.18 13.48
C THR A 98 5.39 2.27 14.64
N SER A 99 6.62 1.86 14.39
CA SER A 99 7.80 2.15 15.21
C SER A 99 8.75 3.03 14.41
N ALA A 100 9.91 3.37 15.00
CA ALA A 100 10.98 4.07 14.27
C ALA A 100 11.59 3.23 13.12
N THR A 101 11.29 1.93 13.03
CA THR A 101 11.96 1.00 12.11
C THR A 101 11.02 0.23 11.20
N GLN A 102 9.71 0.17 11.50
CA GLN A 102 8.75 -0.51 10.65
C GLN A 102 7.31 -0.04 10.90
N GLY A 103 6.44 -0.27 9.92
CA GLY A 103 4.99 -0.23 10.06
C GLY A 103 4.37 -1.60 9.83
N ILE A 104 3.32 -1.91 10.59
CA ILE A 104 2.49 -3.11 10.41
C ILE A 104 1.03 -2.68 10.26
N VAL A 105 0.33 -3.33 9.33
CA VAL A 105 -1.13 -3.21 9.20
C VAL A 105 -1.80 -4.57 9.20
N ILE A 106 -2.97 -4.62 9.81
CA ILE A 106 -3.91 -5.74 9.72
C ILE A 106 -5.07 -5.26 8.85
N ILE A 107 -5.27 -5.91 7.71
CA ILE A 107 -6.32 -5.61 6.75
C ILE A 107 -7.10 -6.88 6.41
N ASP A 108 -8.27 -6.73 5.78
CA ASP A 108 -9.00 -7.87 5.21
C ASP A 108 -8.12 -8.71 4.29
N ASP A 109 -8.25 -10.03 4.39
CA ASP A 109 -7.77 -10.92 3.35
C ASP A 109 -8.69 -10.83 2.11
N LEU A 110 -8.30 -9.99 1.16
CA LEU A 110 -9.03 -9.82 -0.09
C LEU A 110 -9.14 -11.09 -0.95
N THR A 111 -8.30 -12.10 -0.72
CA THR A 111 -8.41 -13.37 -1.47
C THR A 111 -9.69 -14.11 -1.15
N THR A 112 -10.23 -13.91 0.06
CA THR A 112 -11.55 -14.45 0.47
C THR A 112 -12.72 -13.71 -0.17
N SER A 113 -12.50 -12.49 -0.64
CA SER A 113 -13.47 -11.67 -1.37
C SER A 113 -13.36 -11.83 -2.89
N GLY A 114 -12.59 -12.82 -3.37
CA GLY A 114 -12.40 -13.09 -4.80
C GLY A 114 -11.40 -12.17 -5.50
N CYS A 115 -10.68 -11.30 -4.77
CA CYS A 115 -9.64 -10.48 -5.37
C CYS A 115 -8.40 -11.33 -5.68
N THR A 116 -7.83 -11.13 -6.86
CA THR A 116 -6.61 -11.80 -7.31
C THR A 116 -5.63 -10.81 -7.91
N PHE A 117 -4.35 -11.14 -7.87
CA PHE A 117 -3.38 -10.44 -8.69
C PHE A 117 -3.47 -10.97 -10.12
N ALA A 118 -3.47 -10.03 -11.06
CA ALA A 118 -3.40 -10.33 -12.49
C ALA A 118 -2.17 -11.20 -12.80
N PRO A 119 -2.27 -12.21 -13.69
CA PRO A 119 -1.10 -12.71 -14.39
C PRO A 119 -0.47 -11.59 -15.24
N GLU A 120 0.84 -11.67 -15.51
CA GLU A 120 1.63 -10.62 -16.16
C GLU A 120 1.10 -10.16 -17.53
N VAL A 121 0.39 -11.05 -18.24
CA VAL A 121 -0.18 -10.82 -19.57
C VAL A 121 -1.71 -10.79 -19.57
N ALA A 122 -2.33 -10.48 -18.43
CA ALA A 122 -3.78 -10.39 -18.32
C ALA A 122 -4.35 -9.30 -19.23
N SER A 123 -5.44 -9.62 -19.92
CA SER A 123 -6.26 -8.64 -20.64
C SER A 123 -7.52 -8.34 -19.81
N TYR A 124 -7.85 -7.05 -19.68
CA TYR A 124 -8.99 -6.59 -18.91
C TYR A 124 -10.01 -5.87 -19.79
N PRO A 125 -11.31 -5.98 -19.47
CA PRO A 125 -12.32 -5.12 -20.08
C PRO A 125 -12.00 -3.65 -19.87
N VAL A 126 -12.26 -2.82 -20.89
CA VAL A 126 -12.01 -1.36 -20.84
C VAL A 126 -12.70 -0.72 -19.63
N SER A 127 -13.91 -1.16 -19.28
CA SER A 127 -14.66 -0.66 -18.12
C SER A 127 -13.92 -0.88 -16.80
N LEU A 128 -13.27 -2.02 -16.62
CA LEU A 128 -12.49 -2.30 -15.40
C LEU A 128 -11.25 -1.42 -15.33
N VAL A 129 -10.56 -1.22 -16.47
CA VAL A 129 -9.41 -0.33 -16.55
C VAL A 129 -9.81 1.11 -16.23
N LEU A 130 -10.94 1.59 -16.77
CA LEU A 130 -11.47 2.92 -16.48
C LEU A 130 -11.80 3.09 -14.99
N ASN A 131 -12.41 2.08 -14.36
CA ASN A 131 -12.68 2.12 -12.93
C ASN A 131 -11.39 2.22 -12.09
N GLY A 132 -10.35 1.45 -12.44
CA GLY A 132 -9.04 1.55 -11.78
C GLY A 132 -8.39 2.93 -11.94
N VAL A 133 -8.50 3.53 -13.14
CA VAL A 133 -8.02 4.88 -13.41
C VAL A 133 -8.78 5.93 -12.60
N GLU A 134 -10.10 5.78 -12.45
CA GLU A 134 -10.94 6.67 -11.65
C GLU A 134 -10.55 6.62 -10.16
N GLN A 135 -10.31 5.42 -9.60
CA GLN A 135 -9.84 5.24 -8.23
C GLN A 135 -8.48 5.93 -8.01
N LEU A 136 -7.53 5.76 -8.94
CA LEU A 136 -6.22 6.40 -8.86
C LEU A 136 -6.31 7.93 -9.02
N ALA A 137 -7.16 8.41 -9.92
CA ALA A 137 -7.42 9.83 -10.09
C ALA A 137 -8.02 10.44 -8.81
N GLY A 138 -8.96 9.75 -8.16
CA GLY A 138 -9.51 10.15 -6.87
C GLY A 138 -8.45 10.21 -5.77
N LEU A 139 -7.53 9.24 -5.72
CA LEU A 139 -6.38 9.26 -4.81
C LEU A 139 -5.53 10.51 -5.04
N HIS A 140 -5.11 10.73 -6.28
CA HIS A 140 -4.24 11.84 -6.63
C HIS A 140 -4.94 13.18 -6.38
N ALA A 141 -6.18 13.36 -6.83
CA ALA A 141 -6.92 14.61 -6.64
C ALA A 141 -7.05 14.98 -5.16
N ARG A 142 -7.20 13.99 -4.26
CA ARG A 142 -7.31 14.22 -2.83
C ARG A 142 -6.01 14.69 -2.18
N TYR A 143 -4.89 14.10 -2.59
CA TYR A 143 -3.60 14.33 -1.94
C TYR A 143 -2.65 15.20 -2.77
N TRP A 144 -3.09 15.72 -3.92
CA TRP A 144 -2.31 16.60 -4.77
C TRP A 144 -1.98 17.90 -4.02
N GLY A 145 -0.69 18.23 -3.96
CA GLY A 145 -0.21 19.42 -3.26
C GLY A 145 -0.28 19.35 -1.73
N GLN A 146 -0.67 18.22 -1.15
CA GLN A 146 -0.58 17.98 0.30
C GLN A 146 0.87 17.66 0.68
N SER A 147 1.22 17.93 1.93
CA SER A 147 2.58 17.79 2.47
C SER A 147 2.61 17.00 3.78
N GLU A 148 3.80 16.79 4.32
CA GLU A 148 4.00 16.20 5.65
C GLU A 148 3.33 17.01 6.76
N VAL A 149 3.16 18.33 6.57
CA VAL A 149 2.45 19.21 7.50
C VAL A 149 0.96 18.87 7.55
N ASP A 150 0.36 18.59 6.39
CA ASP A 150 -1.06 18.23 6.28
C ASP A 150 -1.29 16.78 6.73
N HIS A 151 -0.32 15.92 6.40
CA HIS A 151 -0.36 14.49 6.65
C HIS A 151 1.06 13.96 6.89
N ALA A 152 1.41 13.64 8.15
CA ALA A 152 2.76 13.18 8.53
C ALA A 152 3.27 11.94 7.76
N TRP A 153 2.40 11.18 7.10
CA TRP A 153 2.77 10.04 6.26
C TRP A 153 3.03 10.41 4.78
N ILE A 154 2.68 11.62 4.34
CA ILE A 154 3.01 12.14 3.01
C ILE A 154 4.44 12.65 3.05
N TRP A 155 5.38 11.73 2.85
CA TRP A 155 6.77 12.09 2.62
C TRP A 155 6.99 12.36 1.14
N ASN A 156 7.45 13.56 0.78
CA ASN A 156 7.63 14.00 -0.61
C ASN A 156 8.87 13.38 -1.30
N ASN A 157 9.06 12.07 -1.15
CA ASN A 157 9.99 11.28 -1.97
C ASN A 157 9.35 10.76 -3.26
N TYR A 158 8.03 10.91 -3.41
CA TYR A 158 7.32 10.49 -4.61
C TYR A 158 7.81 11.25 -5.86
N ASP A 159 7.90 12.58 -5.78
CA ASP A 159 8.39 13.41 -6.90
C ASP A 159 9.81 13.05 -7.34
N PRO A 160 10.81 12.93 -6.44
CA PRO A 160 12.12 12.40 -6.78
C PRO A 160 12.09 10.99 -7.40
N ALA A 161 11.29 10.06 -6.85
CA ALA A 161 11.21 8.69 -7.35
C ALA A 161 10.58 8.59 -8.75
N ILE A 162 9.50 9.34 -8.99
CA ILE A 162 8.88 9.44 -10.32
C ILE A 162 9.84 10.07 -11.31
N LYS A 163 10.50 11.18 -10.95
CA LYS A 163 11.53 11.80 -11.79
C LYS A 163 12.65 10.81 -12.12
N PHE A 164 13.13 10.06 -11.13
CA PHE A 164 14.13 9.01 -11.31
C PHE A 164 13.66 7.93 -12.30
N MET A 165 12.46 7.38 -12.14
CA MET A 165 11.90 6.38 -13.07
C MET A 165 11.70 6.95 -14.49
N CYS A 166 11.37 8.24 -14.61
CA CYS A 166 11.22 8.91 -15.89
C CYS A 166 12.55 9.24 -16.58
N THR A 167 13.70 9.16 -15.89
CA THR A 167 15.01 9.53 -16.48
C THR A 167 15.33 8.73 -17.75
N ALA A 168 15.01 7.44 -17.76
CA ALA A 168 15.23 6.56 -18.91
C ALA A 168 14.03 6.46 -19.86
N TRP A 169 12.94 7.21 -19.61
CA TRP A 169 11.69 7.08 -20.35
C TRP A 169 11.87 7.19 -21.86
N ASP A 170 12.60 8.23 -22.27
CA ASP A 170 12.84 8.54 -23.68
C ASP A 170 13.69 7.47 -24.39
N GLU A 171 14.59 6.82 -23.67
CA GLU A 171 15.38 5.70 -24.18
C GLU A 171 14.52 4.45 -24.32
N VAL A 172 13.81 4.06 -23.25
CA VAL A 172 12.97 2.85 -23.20
C VAL A 172 11.84 2.89 -24.23
N VAL A 173 11.16 4.02 -24.35
CA VAL A 173 10.02 4.17 -25.28
C VAL A 173 10.46 4.18 -26.74
N ARG A 174 11.69 4.62 -27.03
CA ARG A 174 12.24 4.69 -28.40
C ARG A 174 13.09 3.49 -28.77
N GLN A 175 13.18 2.47 -27.92
CA GLN A 175 13.92 1.24 -28.23
C GLN A 175 13.44 0.61 -29.56
N PRO A 176 14.36 0.16 -30.43
CA PRO A 176 14.02 -0.54 -31.66
C PRO A 176 13.06 -1.70 -31.40
N GLY A 177 12.00 -1.82 -32.22
CA GLY A 177 10.99 -2.87 -32.09
C GLY A 177 9.75 -2.48 -31.26
N ARG A 178 9.74 -1.32 -30.59
CA ARG A 178 8.52 -0.80 -29.94
C ARG A 178 7.56 -0.17 -30.96
N PRO A 179 6.23 -0.29 -30.76
CA PRO A 179 5.25 0.41 -31.59
C PRO A 179 5.50 1.92 -31.59
N ARG A 180 5.46 2.54 -32.77
CA ARG A 180 5.61 4.00 -32.88
C ARG A 180 4.45 4.69 -32.16
N LEU A 181 4.77 5.43 -31.10
CA LEU A 181 3.76 6.22 -30.41
C LEU A 181 3.19 7.30 -31.35
N GLY A 182 1.87 7.39 -31.42
CA GLY A 182 1.17 8.46 -32.13
C GLY A 182 1.52 9.84 -31.57
N ILE A 183 1.30 10.89 -32.37
CA ILE A 183 1.79 12.25 -32.08
C ILE A 183 1.35 12.78 -30.69
N TRP A 184 0.19 12.35 -30.22
CA TRP A 184 -0.44 12.78 -28.96
C TRP A 184 0.16 12.16 -27.69
N ARG A 185 1.05 11.14 -27.81
CA ARG A 185 1.73 10.50 -26.66
C ARG A 185 3.18 10.99 -26.47
N ARG A 186 3.59 12.06 -27.16
CA ARG A 186 4.92 12.69 -27.06
C ARG A 186 5.00 13.78 -25.96
N CYS A 187 4.19 13.69 -24.90
CA CYS A 187 4.15 14.68 -23.81
C CYS A 187 5.38 14.72 -22.88
N GLY A 188 6.52 14.11 -23.25
CA GLY A 188 7.78 14.33 -22.53
C GLY A 188 8.26 15.78 -22.57
N GLY A 189 7.81 16.58 -23.54
CA GLY A 189 8.20 17.99 -23.71
C GLY A 189 7.38 19.02 -22.90
N LEU A 190 6.24 18.64 -22.32
CA LEU A 190 5.37 19.58 -21.57
C LEU A 190 5.73 19.65 -20.09
N ALA A 191 6.33 18.59 -19.51
CA ALA A 191 6.78 18.59 -18.12
C ALA A 191 7.93 19.58 -17.83
N GLY A 192 8.65 20.03 -18.87
CA GLY A 192 9.74 21.01 -18.74
C GLY A 192 9.38 22.45 -19.09
N ARG A 193 8.17 22.74 -19.60
CA ARG A 193 7.79 24.07 -20.12
C ARG A 193 6.67 24.77 -19.34
N GLY A 194 6.24 24.23 -18.20
CA GLY A 194 5.13 24.77 -17.41
C GLY A 194 5.49 25.65 -16.21
N LEU A 195 6.78 25.83 -15.87
CA LEU A 195 7.20 26.58 -14.67
C LEU A 195 7.64 28.02 -14.93
N SER A 196 7.31 28.61 -16.08
CA SER A 196 7.47 30.04 -16.30
C SER A 196 6.18 30.67 -16.81
N GLY A 197 5.36 31.15 -15.87
CA GLY A 197 4.35 32.19 -16.11
C GLY A 197 3.09 31.76 -16.85
N GLY A 198 2.10 31.23 -16.14
CA GLY A 198 0.75 31.05 -16.67
C GLY A 198 -0.23 30.56 -15.62
N THR A 199 -0.95 31.49 -15.00
CA THR A 199 -2.08 31.20 -14.12
C THR A 199 -3.13 30.38 -14.88
N LEU A 200 -3.37 29.13 -14.48
CA LEU A 200 -4.59 28.41 -14.86
C LEU A 200 -5.52 28.39 -13.65
N ARG A 201 -6.58 29.21 -13.71
CA ARG A 201 -7.75 29.07 -12.86
C ARG A 201 -8.62 27.96 -13.44
N LEU A 202 -8.88 26.92 -12.65
CA LEU A 202 -10.16 26.23 -12.53
C LEU A 202 -10.34 25.87 -11.06
#